data_AF-A0ABD3CNA3-F1
#
_entry.id   AF-A0ABD3CNA3-F1
#
_cell.length_a   1.000
_cell.length_b   1.000
_cell.length_c   1.000
_cell.angle_alpha   90.00
_cell.angle_beta   90.00
_cell.angle_gamma   90.00
#
_symmetry.space_group_name_H-M   'P 1'
#
loop_
_entity.id
_entity.type
_entity.pdbx_description
1 polymer ?
#
loop_
_entity_poly.entity_id
_entity_poly.type
_entity_poly.pdbx_seq_one_letter_code
_entity_poly.pdbx_strand_id
1 'polypeptide(L)'
;MDMHYVVLGFRSGAAAAGLSEQDISKAYRLMALELHPDKRRDDPDAHAKFLQLKQSYEILKTAAKGKGSRKKKPDDDQYNSNSDSKRRRMMSDLEKRERFAAVDPIMKAAAAAQEEEKIARQLKADISRIRATIKKRRTGTSSIPFDYKEVKKVLKPLVIPNPIGASRFQSFEDIVLEKLMKKASRC
;
A
#
# COMPACT_ATOMS: atom_id res chain seq x y z
N MET A 1 34.71 -48.94 21.68
CA MET A 1 34.20 -47.94 22.65
C MET A 1 35.30 -47.46 23.60
N ASP A 2 36.32 -48.28 23.82
CA ASP A 2 37.39 -47.99 24.79
C ASP A 2 38.30 -46.82 24.42
N MET A 3 38.42 -46.48 23.14
CA MET A 3 39.27 -45.37 22.67
C MET A 3 38.85 -44.00 23.22
N HIS A 4 37.54 -43.76 23.41
CA HIS A 4 37.07 -42.46 23.91
C HIS A 4 37.39 -42.23 25.38
N TYR A 5 37.41 -43.29 26.18
CA TYR A 5 37.77 -43.22 27.60
C TYR A 5 39.25 -42.85 27.78
N VAL A 6 40.13 -43.37 26.92
CA VAL A 6 41.56 -43.07 26.94
C VAL A 6 41.83 -41.59 26.65
N VAL A 7 41.10 -40.99 25.69
CA VAL A 7 41.23 -39.57 25.35
C VAL A 7 40.85 -38.65 26.53
N LEU A 8 39.95 -39.10 27.40
CA LEU A 8 39.57 -38.39 28.63
C LEU A 8 40.51 -38.67 29.82
N GLY A 9 41.57 -39.46 29.61
CA GLY A 9 42.55 -39.80 30.64
C GLY A 9 42.16 -41.01 31.49
N PHE A 10 41.14 -41.78 31.11
CA PHE A 10 40.76 -43.00 31.81
C PHE A 10 41.50 -44.22 31.27
N ARG A 11 41.78 -45.18 32.15
CA ARG A 11 42.42 -46.44 31.79
C ARG A 11 41.40 -47.32 31.08
N SER A 12 41.72 -47.77 29.87
CA SER A 12 40.90 -48.70 29.08
C SER A 12 40.70 -50.02 29.84
N GLY A 13 39.45 -50.50 29.95
CA GLY A 13 39.12 -51.77 30.63
C GLY A 13 37.82 -51.71 31.44
N ALA A 14 37.56 -52.74 32.26
CA ALA A 14 36.34 -52.90 33.05
C ALA A 14 36.05 -51.73 34.01
N ALA A 15 37.08 -51.01 34.46
CA ALA A 15 36.94 -49.80 35.26
C ALA A 15 36.23 -48.67 34.50
N ALA A 16 36.37 -48.58 33.18
CA ALA A 16 35.74 -47.56 32.33
C ALA A 16 34.21 -47.72 32.24
N ALA A 17 33.71 -48.95 32.38
CA ALA A 17 32.28 -49.26 32.33
C ALA A 17 31.52 -48.83 33.60
N GLY A 18 32.23 -48.54 34.70
CA GLY A 18 31.64 -48.11 35.97
C GLY A 18 31.57 -46.59 36.17
N LEU A 19 32.00 -45.78 35.19
CA LEU A 19 32.04 -44.32 35.34
C LEU A 19 30.65 -43.69 35.18
N SER A 20 30.33 -42.79 36.11
CA SER A 20 29.14 -41.93 36.04
C SER A 20 29.32 -40.80 35.02
N GLU A 21 28.21 -40.27 34.49
CA GLU A 21 28.20 -39.06 33.64
C GLU A 21 28.91 -37.88 34.31
N GLN A 22 28.85 -37.81 35.64
CA GLN A 22 29.51 -36.77 36.43
C GLN A 22 31.04 -36.87 36.35
N ASP A 23 31.60 -38.09 36.38
CA ASP A 23 33.04 -38.31 36.34
C ASP A 23 33.61 -38.05 34.95
N ILE A 24 32.86 -38.47 33.92
CA ILE A 24 33.17 -38.14 32.52
C ILE A 24 33.17 -36.62 32.30
N SER A 25 32.19 -35.90 32.87
CA SER A 25 32.11 -34.44 32.76
C SER A 25 33.18 -33.70 33.57
N LYS A 26 33.64 -34.27 34.69
CA LYS A 26 34.77 -33.72 35.45
C LYS A 26 36.07 -33.89 34.67
N ALA A 27 36.37 -35.09 34.17
CA ALA A 27 37.58 -35.36 33.40
C ALA A 27 37.65 -34.52 32.11
N TYR A 28 36.53 -34.37 31.40
CA TYR A 28 36.46 -33.49 30.23
C TYR A 28 36.87 -32.05 30.56
N ARG A 29 36.37 -31.48 31.67
CA ARG A 29 36.72 -30.11 32.06
C ARG A 29 38.20 -29.96 32.37
N LEU A 30 38.81 -30.94 33.04
CA LEU A 30 40.23 -30.93 33.36
C LEU A 30 41.08 -31.02 32.08
N MET A 31 40.80 -32.00 31.22
CA MET A 31 41.52 -32.18 29.95
C MET A 31 41.31 -31.01 28.99
N ALA A 32 40.13 -30.39 28.99
CA ALA A 32 39.85 -29.21 28.16
C ALA A 32 40.69 -27.99 28.59
N LEU A 33 40.96 -27.84 29.89
CA LEU A 33 41.83 -26.78 30.40
C LEU A 33 43.31 -27.04 30.09
N GLU A 34 43.71 -28.31 30.00
CA GLU A 34 45.09 -28.70 29.69
C GLU A 34 45.38 -28.68 28.19
N LEU A 35 44.42 -29.08 27.36
CA LEU A 35 44.52 -29.18 25.90
C LEU A 35 43.94 -27.96 25.17
N HIS A 36 43.67 -26.86 25.88
CA HIS A 36 43.12 -25.66 25.25
C HIS A 36 44.13 -25.05 24.26
N PRO A 37 43.74 -24.73 23.02
CA PRO A 37 44.66 -24.19 22.01
C PRO A 37 45.30 -22.85 22.42
N ASP A 38 44.61 -22.03 23.21
CA ASP A 38 45.14 -20.77 23.73
C ASP A 38 46.32 -20.95 24.69
N LYS A 39 46.37 -22.05 25.44
CA LYS A 39 47.49 -22.37 26.34
C LYS A 39 48.62 -23.13 25.64
N ARG A 40 48.37 -23.69 24.46
CA ARG A 40 49.31 -24.50 23.67
C ARG A 40 49.51 -23.90 22.28
N ARG A 41 49.91 -22.64 22.24
CA ARG A 41 50.12 -21.90 20.97
C ARG A 41 51.30 -22.43 20.16
N ASP A 42 52.23 -23.12 20.83
CA ASP A 42 53.43 -23.70 20.21
C ASP A 42 53.20 -25.09 19.61
N ASP A 43 52.06 -25.73 19.92
CA ASP A 43 51.71 -27.05 19.39
C ASP A 43 50.74 -26.90 18.21
N PRO A 44 51.18 -27.20 16.96
CA PRO A 44 50.33 -27.07 15.78
C PRO A 44 49.11 -28.01 15.82
N ASP A 45 49.18 -29.09 16.60
CA ASP A 45 48.11 -30.09 16.72
C ASP A 45 47.16 -29.81 17.90
N ALA A 46 47.35 -28.71 18.64
CA ALA A 46 46.52 -28.40 19.81
C ALA A 46 45.02 -28.35 19.48
N HIS A 47 44.67 -27.80 18.31
CA HIS A 47 43.29 -27.74 17.84
C HIS A 47 42.71 -29.15 17.56
N ALA A 48 43.49 -30.02 16.90
CA ALA A 48 43.07 -31.37 16.56
C ALA A 48 42.85 -32.23 17.82
N LYS A 49 43.77 -32.13 18.79
CA LYS A 49 43.67 -32.82 20.09
C LYS A 49 42.44 -32.37 20.88
N PHE A 50 42.16 -31.06 20.91
CA PHE A 50 40.97 -30.53 21.56
C PHE A 50 39.67 -30.99 20.89
N LEU A 51 39.64 -31.06 19.56
CA LEU A 51 38.47 -31.55 18.82
C LEU A 51 38.21 -33.03 19.09
N GLN A 52 39.27 -33.84 19.15
CA GLN A 52 39.19 -35.27 19.49
C GLN A 52 38.68 -35.49 20.92
N LEU A 53 39.10 -34.65 21.87
CA LEU A 53 38.58 -34.63 23.24
C LEU A 53 37.09 -34.33 23.27
N LYS A 54 36.66 -33.27 22.55
CA LYS A 54 35.26 -32.87 22.45
C LYS A 54 34.37 -33.97 21.86
N GLN A 55 34.81 -34.57 20.75
CA GLN A 55 34.07 -35.67 20.11
C GLN A 55 33.92 -36.88 21.05
N SER A 56 34.99 -37.25 21.75
CA SER A 56 34.97 -38.36 22.71
C SER A 56 34.01 -38.10 23.86
N TYR A 57 33.95 -36.86 24.38
CA TYR A 57 32.99 -36.49 25.42
C TYR A 57 31.53 -36.61 24.95
N GLU A 58 31.19 -36.11 23.76
CA GLU A 58 29.81 -36.19 23.24
C GLU A 58 29.35 -37.65 23.05
N ILE A 59 30.24 -38.52 22.55
CA ILE A 59 29.94 -39.95 22.39
C ILE A 59 29.70 -40.61 23.74
N LEU A 60 30.56 -40.35 24.73
CA LEU A 60 30.39 -40.94 26.06
C LEU A 60 29.18 -40.38 26.81
N LYS A 61 28.87 -39.09 26.65
CA LYS A 61 27.69 -38.46 27.25
C LYS A 61 26.40 -39.03 26.69
N THR A 62 26.33 -39.25 25.38
CA THR A 62 25.17 -39.87 24.74
C THR A 62 25.03 -41.35 25.10
N ALA A 63 26.15 -42.06 25.26
CA ALA A 63 26.16 -43.45 25.74
C ALA A 63 25.71 -43.58 27.20
N ALA A 64 26.22 -42.72 28.09
CA ALA A 64 25.85 -42.69 29.51
C ALA A 64 24.37 -42.32 29.71
N LYS A 65 23.81 -41.50 28.83
CA LYS A 65 22.41 -41.07 28.87
C LYS A 65 21.40 -42.13 28.42
N GLY A 66 21.87 -43.28 27.93
CA GLY A 66 21.04 -44.39 27.48
C GLY A 66 20.26 -44.10 26.20
N LYS A 67 20.13 -45.09 25.32
CA LYS A 67 19.37 -45.07 24.06
C LYS A 67 17.83 -44.89 24.23
N GLY A 68 17.38 -44.31 25.34
CA GLY A 68 15.97 -44.15 25.70
C GLY A 68 15.46 -42.70 25.75
N SER A 69 16.32 -41.69 25.54
CA SER A 69 15.87 -40.29 25.60
C SER A 69 16.23 -39.50 24.34
N ARG A 70 15.77 -40.00 23.18
CA ARG A 70 15.18 -39.06 22.22
C ARG A 70 14.00 -38.44 22.96
N LYS A 71 14.24 -37.32 23.66
CA LYS A 71 13.17 -36.40 23.99
C LYS A 71 12.59 -36.00 22.64
N LYS A 72 11.57 -36.73 22.16
CA LYS A 72 10.53 -36.08 21.39
C LYS A 72 10.19 -34.88 22.26
N LYS A 73 10.43 -33.66 21.76
CA LYS A 73 9.82 -32.50 22.40
C LYS A 73 8.36 -32.93 22.57
N PRO A 74 7.77 -32.88 23.77
CA PRO A 74 6.34 -33.08 23.87
C PRO A 74 5.73 -32.16 22.82
N ASP A 75 4.85 -32.69 21.97
CA ASP A 75 4.09 -31.87 21.04
C ASP A 75 3.31 -30.89 21.92
N ASP A 76 3.89 -29.70 22.09
CA ASP A 76 3.42 -28.67 23.01
C ASP A 76 2.26 -27.95 22.32
N ASP A 77 1.19 -28.70 22.04
CA ASP A 77 -0.04 -28.24 21.40
C ASP A 77 -0.62 -27.04 22.15
N GLN A 78 -0.32 -26.93 23.45
CA GLN A 78 -0.77 -25.86 24.32
C GLN A 78 -0.01 -24.53 24.11
N TYR A 79 1.26 -24.56 23.69
CA TYR A 79 1.98 -23.35 23.29
C TYR A 79 1.52 -22.84 21.91
N ASN A 80 1.15 -23.77 21.03
CA ASN A 80 0.61 -23.46 19.71
C ASN A 80 -0.84 -22.91 19.80
N SER A 81 -1.67 -23.40 20.71
CA SER A 81 -3.08 -22.97 20.82
C SER A 81 -3.28 -21.54 21.32
N ASN A 82 -2.44 -21.09 22.27
CA ASN A 82 -2.43 -19.69 22.71
C ASN A 82 -1.91 -18.75 21.62
N SER A 83 -0.92 -19.21 20.84
CA SER A 83 -0.42 -18.51 19.65
C SER A 83 -1.48 -18.48 18.53
N ASP A 84 -2.27 -19.55 18.37
CA ASP A 84 -3.35 -19.68 17.39
C ASP A 84 -4.51 -18.73 17.71
N SER A 85 -4.91 -18.63 18.98
CA SER A 85 -5.97 -17.71 19.40
C SER A 85 -5.61 -16.24 19.11
N LYS A 86 -4.37 -15.83 19.40
CA LYS A 86 -3.89 -14.48 19.06
C LYS A 86 -3.78 -14.31 17.55
N ARG A 87 -3.25 -15.28 16.81
CA ARG A 87 -3.13 -15.26 15.35
C ARG A 87 -4.49 -15.14 14.66
N ARG A 88 -5.51 -15.89 15.09
CA ARG A 88 -6.89 -15.83 14.58
C ARG A 88 -7.54 -14.46 14.81
N ARG A 89 -7.36 -13.89 16.01
CA ARG A 89 -7.86 -12.54 16.31
C ARG A 89 -7.21 -11.49 15.41
N MET A 90 -5.88 -11.55 15.27
CA MET A 90 -5.14 -10.65 14.39
C MET A 90 -5.56 -10.79 12.92
N MET A 91 -5.75 -12.02 12.42
CA MET A 91 -6.24 -12.29 11.06
C MET A 91 -7.65 -11.72 10.83
N SER A 92 -8.58 -11.94 11.76
CA SER A 92 -9.95 -11.43 11.64
C SER A 92 -10.00 -9.90 11.67
N ASP A 93 -9.17 -9.27 12.50
CA ASP A 93 -9.06 -7.82 12.59
C ASP A 93 -8.47 -7.20 11.32
N LEU A 94 -7.44 -7.84 10.74
CA LEU A 94 -6.89 -7.45 9.43
C LEU A 94 -7.94 -7.58 8.31
N GLU A 95 -8.61 -8.74 8.21
CA GLU A 95 -9.62 -8.97 7.18
C GLU A 95 -10.79 -7.98 7.28
N LYS A 96 -11.23 -7.65 8.51
CA LYS A 96 -12.23 -6.60 8.72
C LYS A 96 -11.74 -5.25 8.22
N ARG A 97 -10.52 -4.83 8.58
CA ARG A 97 -9.96 -3.55 8.10
C ARG A 97 -9.87 -3.51 6.58
N GLU A 98 -9.40 -4.58 5.96
CA GLU A 98 -9.31 -4.67 4.49
C GLU A 98 -10.69 -4.61 3.84
N ARG A 99 -11.69 -5.30 4.40
CA ARG A 99 -13.08 -5.22 3.91
C ARG A 99 -13.68 -3.83 4.09
N PHE A 100 -13.53 -3.21 5.25
CA PHE A 100 -14.03 -1.84 5.48
C PHE A 100 -13.34 -0.85 4.53
N ALA A 101 -12.01 -0.90 4.43
CA ALA A 101 -11.25 -0.06 3.51
C ALA A 101 -11.59 -0.30 2.03
N ALA A 102 -12.05 -1.50 1.66
CA ALA A 102 -12.54 -1.82 0.32
C ALA A 102 -14.01 -1.38 0.10
N VAL A 103 -14.85 -1.44 1.12
CA VAL A 103 -16.27 -1.07 1.06
C VAL A 103 -16.47 0.45 1.13
N ASP A 104 -15.67 1.17 1.92
CA ASP A 104 -15.74 2.62 2.07
C ASP A 104 -15.65 3.39 0.73
N PRO A 105 -14.69 3.13 -0.18
CA PRO A 105 -14.65 3.78 -1.48
C PRO A 105 -15.85 3.39 -2.36
N ILE A 106 -16.37 2.16 -2.25
CA ILE A 106 -17.54 1.70 -3.01
C ILE A 106 -18.81 2.41 -2.54
N MET A 107 -19.04 2.49 -1.22
CA MET A 107 -20.18 3.19 -0.63
C MET A 107 -20.11 4.69 -0.91
N LYS A 108 -18.93 5.29 -0.80
CA LYS A 108 -18.72 6.72 -1.11
C LYS A 108 -18.92 7.02 -2.59
N ALA A 109 -18.44 6.15 -3.49
CA ALA A 109 -18.69 6.27 -4.93
C ALA A 109 -20.18 6.10 -5.27
N ALA A 110 -20.87 5.15 -4.64
CA ALA A 110 -22.31 4.97 -4.82
C ALA A 110 -23.11 6.18 -4.33
N ALA A 111 -22.76 6.75 -3.18
CA ALA A 111 -23.38 7.97 -2.65
C ALA A 111 -23.14 9.18 -3.57
N ALA A 112 -21.90 9.37 -4.03
CA ALA A 112 -21.54 10.43 -4.98
C ALA A 112 -22.33 10.31 -6.29
N ALA A 113 -22.47 9.09 -6.84
CA ALA A 113 -23.26 8.86 -8.05
C ALA A 113 -24.74 9.24 -7.87
N GLN A 114 -25.33 8.93 -6.72
CA GLN A 114 -26.72 9.33 -6.41
C GLN A 114 -26.87 10.86 -6.27
N GLU A 115 -25.89 11.53 -5.67
CA GLU A 115 -25.87 12.98 -5.56
C GLU A 115 -25.75 13.66 -6.93
N GLU A 116 -24.84 13.18 -7.78
CA GLU A 116 -24.69 13.64 -9.17
C GLU A 116 -26.00 13.49 -9.95
N GLU A 117 -26.71 12.36 -9.79
CA GLU A 117 -28.00 12.14 -10.44
C GLU A 117 -29.07 13.12 -9.97
N LYS A 118 -29.10 13.48 -8.67
CA LYS A 118 -30.02 14.49 -8.13
C LYS A 118 -29.70 15.87 -8.68
N ILE A 119 -28.42 16.25 -8.72
CA ILE A 119 -27.96 17.52 -9.30
C ILE A 119 -28.36 17.58 -10.77
N ALA A 120 -28.12 16.52 -11.55
CA ALA A 120 -28.49 16.45 -12.96
C ALA A 120 -30.00 16.59 -13.18
N ARG A 121 -30.81 15.92 -12.35
CA ARG A 121 -32.28 16.05 -12.39
C ARG A 121 -32.72 17.48 -12.11
N GLN A 122 -32.14 18.13 -11.11
CA GLN A 122 -32.44 19.51 -10.75
C GLN A 122 -32.06 20.48 -11.88
N LEU A 123 -30.85 20.39 -12.41
CA LEU A 123 -30.39 21.20 -13.54
C LEU A 123 -31.29 21.04 -14.77
N LYS A 124 -31.71 19.82 -15.08
CA LYS A 124 -32.63 19.56 -16.21
C LYS A 124 -33.99 20.22 -16.01
N ALA A 125 -34.52 20.20 -14.78
CA ALA A 125 -35.77 20.88 -14.45
C ALA A 125 -35.63 22.41 -14.57
N ASP A 126 -34.54 22.97 -14.07
CA ASP A 126 -34.28 24.41 -14.12
C ASP A 126 -34.06 24.91 -15.56
N ILE A 127 -33.31 24.17 -16.38
CA ILE A 127 -33.18 24.45 -17.83
C ILE A 127 -34.54 24.47 -18.51
N SER A 128 -35.40 23.49 -18.19
CA SER A 128 -36.73 23.39 -18.77
C SER A 128 -37.60 24.59 -18.36
N ARG A 129 -37.53 25.00 -17.09
CA ARG A 129 -38.22 26.18 -16.56
C ARG A 129 -37.73 27.46 -17.25
N ILE A 130 -36.42 27.66 -17.38
CA ILE A 130 -35.82 28.83 -18.06
C ILE A 130 -36.26 28.87 -19.53
N ARG A 131 -36.23 27.72 -20.23
CA ARG A 131 -36.70 27.65 -21.61
C ARG A 131 -38.18 28.00 -21.74
N ALA A 132 -39.02 27.54 -20.81
CA ALA A 132 -40.45 27.86 -20.79
C ALA A 132 -40.71 29.34 -20.48
N THR A 133 -40.00 29.95 -19.53
CA THR A 133 -40.13 31.39 -19.23
C THR A 133 -39.65 32.24 -20.40
N ILE A 134 -38.53 31.90 -21.04
CA ILE A 134 -38.06 32.58 -22.26
C ILE A 134 -39.09 32.43 -23.39
N LYS A 135 -39.66 31.23 -23.60
CA LYS A 135 -40.73 31.01 -24.60
C LYS A 135 -41.95 31.88 -24.32
N LYS A 136 -42.42 31.92 -23.06
CA LYS A 136 -43.55 32.76 -22.63
C LYS A 136 -43.26 34.25 -22.81
N ARG A 137 -42.04 34.70 -22.51
CA ARG A 137 -41.63 36.10 -22.76
C ARG A 137 -41.63 36.41 -24.26
N ARG A 138 -41.15 35.49 -25.12
CA ARG A 138 -41.17 35.66 -26.58
C ARG A 138 -42.57 35.65 -27.19
N THR A 139 -43.50 34.87 -26.63
CA THR A 139 -44.90 34.83 -27.09
C THR A 139 -45.77 35.94 -26.48
N GLY A 140 -45.37 36.48 -25.32
CA GLY A 140 -46.07 37.55 -24.59
C GLY A 140 -45.56 38.95 -24.92
N THR A 141 -44.42 39.09 -25.60
CA THR A 141 -44.10 40.29 -26.37
C THR A 141 -44.92 40.26 -27.65
N SER A 142 -46.12 40.84 -27.60
CA SER A 142 -46.74 41.37 -28.80
C SER A 142 -45.69 42.19 -29.53
N SER A 143 -45.44 41.87 -30.80
CA SER A 143 -44.84 42.82 -31.72
C SER A 143 -45.78 44.04 -31.71
N ILE A 144 -45.49 45.04 -30.88
CA ILE A 144 -46.12 46.35 -31.01
C ILE A 144 -45.82 46.76 -32.45
N PRO A 145 -46.83 47.01 -33.30
CA PRO A 145 -46.59 47.56 -34.61
C PRO A 145 -45.91 48.91 -34.38
N PHE A 146 -44.60 48.95 -34.61
CA PHE A 146 -43.85 50.18 -34.49
C PHE A 146 -44.25 51.05 -35.66
N ASP A 147 -45.17 52.00 -35.45
CA ASP A 147 -45.58 52.93 -36.49
C ASP A 147 -44.47 53.95 -36.75
N TYR A 148 -43.67 53.66 -37.77
CA TYR A 148 -42.58 54.48 -38.27
C TYR A 148 -43.01 55.91 -38.66
N LYS A 149 -44.32 56.19 -38.78
CA LYS A 149 -44.87 57.51 -39.18
C LYS A 149 -44.97 58.51 -38.03
N GLU A 150 -45.17 58.07 -36.79
CA GLU A 150 -45.19 58.98 -35.63
C GLU A 150 -43.78 59.36 -35.17
N VAL A 151 -42.84 58.42 -35.23
CA VAL A 151 -41.46 58.63 -34.76
C VAL A 151 -40.76 59.72 -35.60
N LYS A 152 -41.09 59.81 -36.90
CA LYS A 152 -40.59 60.87 -37.79
C LYS A 152 -41.10 62.28 -37.47
N LYS A 153 -42.19 62.44 -36.72
CA LYS A 153 -42.71 63.76 -36.32
C LYS A 153 -42.03 64.31 -35.06
N VAL A 154 -41.49 63.44 -34.21
CA VAL A 154 -40.91 63.79 -32.91
C VAL A 154 -39.38 63.74 -32.92
N LEU A 155 -38.78 63.00 -33.86
CA LEU A 155 -37.33 63.06 -34.09
C LEU A 155 -36.96 64.41 -34.72
N LYS A 156 -36.58 65.38 -33.89
CA LYS A 156 -35.73 66.48 -34.37
C LYS A 156 -34.45 65.83 -34.93
N PRO A 157 -34.03 66.12 -36.16
CA PRO A 157 -32.75 65.62 -36.65
C PRO A 157 -31.67 66.16 -35.71
N LEU A 158 -30.99 65.26 -35.01
CA LEU A 158 -29.73 65.60 -34.35
C LEU A 158 -28.74 65.95 -35.46
N VAL A 159 -28.60 67.24 -35.72
CA VAL A 159 -27.52 67.78 -36.54
C VAL A 159 -26.24 67.58 -35.74
N ILE A 160 -25.62 66.43 -35.92
CA ILE A 160 -24.25 66.21 -35.47
C ILE A 160 -23.37 66.94 -36.48
N PRO A 161 -22.60 67.97 -36.10
CA PRO A 161 -21.69 68.61 -37.02
C PRO A 161 -20.65 67.57 -37.46
N ASN A 162 -20.63 67.28 -38.76
CA ASN A 162 -19.60 66.44 -39.37
C ASN A 162 -18.22 67.05 -39.07
N PRO A 163 -17.28 66.31 -38.45
CA PRO A 163 -15.88 66.61 -38.65
C PRO A 163 -15.58 66.30 -40.13
N ILE A 164 -15.24 67.37 -40.84
CA ILE A 164 -14.73 67.46 -42.19
C ILE A 164 -14.17 66.13 -42.72
N GLY A 165 -14.83 65.56 -43.74
CA GLY A 165 -14.12 64.79 -44.78
C GLY A 165 -14.24 63.26 -44.82
N ALA A 166 -15.32 62.62 -44.38
CA ALA A 166 -15.51 61.18 -44.65
C ALA A 166 -16.91 60.85 -45.19
N SER A 167 -17.01 60.80 -46.52
CA SER A 167 -18.12 60.19 -47.24
C SER A 167 -18.16 58.68 -47.01
N ARG A 168 -19.37 58.15 -46.75
CA ARG A 168 -19.76 56.73 -46.78
C ARG A 168 -19.59 55.97 -45.46
N PHE A 169 -20.49 56.25 -44.50
CA PHE A 169 -20.82 55.28 -43.45
C PHE A 169 -21.41 54.03 -44.11
N GLN A 170 -20.62 52.96 -44.16
CA GLN A 170 -21.13 51.61 -44.44
C GLN A 170 -22.01 51.20 -43.26
N SER A 171 -23.19 50.65 -43.57
CA SER A 171 -24.07 50.14 -42.53
C SER A 171 -23.37 49.00 -41.78
N PHE A 172 -23.74 48.77 -40.53
CA PHE A 172 -23.18 47.67 -39.74
C PHE A 172 -23.40 46.31 -40.43
N GLU A 173 -24.45 46.22 -41.25
CA GLU A 173 -24.80 45.08 -42.09
C GLU A 173 -23.78 44.88 -43.22
N ASP A 174 -23.28 45.95 -43.84
CA ASP A 174 -22.26 45.90 -44.91
C ASP A 174 -20.92 45.34 -44.39
N ILE A 175 -20.51 45.72 -43.18
CA ILE A 175 -19.25 45.26 -42.55
C ILE A 175 -19.29 43.76 -42.25
N VAL A 176 -20.45 43.26 -41.82
CA VAL A 176 -20.65 41.84 -41.50
C VAL A 176 -20.67 41.00 -42.77
N LEU A 177 -21.34 41.48 -43.82
CA LEU A 177 -21.36 40.84 -45.15
C LEU A 177 -19.97 40.76 -45.78
N GLU A 178 -19.17 41.83 -45.69
CA GLU A 178 -17.81 41.86 -46.22
C GLU A 178 -16.89 40.84 -45.52
N LYS A 179 -16.99 40.72 -44.19
CA LYS A 179 -16.20 39.75 -43.41
C LYS A 179 -16.58 38.31 -43.72
N LEU A 180 -17.87 38.04 -43.98
CA LEU A 180 -18.35 36.71 -44.37
C LEU A 180 -17.84 36.32 -45.77
N MET A 181 -17.92 37.23 -46.74
CA MET A 181 -17.45 36.98 -48.10
C MET A 181 -15.93 36.76 -48.16
N LYS A 182 -15.13 37.53 -47.42
CA LYS A 182 -13.66 37.36 -47.36
C LYS A 182 -13.21 36.05 -46.70
N LYS A 183 -14.05 35.40 -45.90
CA LYS A 183 -13.74 34.10 -45.26
C LYS A 183 -14.06 32.93 -46.19
N ALA A 184 -15.06 33.07 -47.07
CA ALA A 184 -15.42 32.06 -48.05
C ALA A 184 -14.39 31.93 -49.20
N SER A 185 -13.62 32.98 -49.48
CA SER A 185 -12.61 32.99 -50.56
C SER A 185 -11.19 32.57 -50.14
N ARG A 186 -10.98 32.09 -48.90
CA ARG A 186 -9.65 31.65 -48.40
C ARG A 186 -9.59 30.15 -48.06
N CYS A 187 -10.49 29.36 -48.63
CA CYS A 187 -10.31 27.91 -48.75
C CYS A 187 -9.42 27.59 -49.95
#